data_AF-A0A7S3WFQ9-F1
#
_entry.id   AF-A0A7S3WFQ9-F1
#
_cell.length_a   1.000
_cell.length_b   1.000
_cell.length_c   1.000
_cell.angle_alpha   90.00
_cell.angle_beta   90.00
_cell.angle_gamma   90.00
#
_symmetry.space_group_name_H-M   'P 1'
#
loop_
_entity.id
_entity.type
_entity.pdbx_description
1 polymer ?
#
loop_
_entity_poly.entity_id
_entity_poly.type
_entity_poly.pdbx_seq_one_letter_code
_entity_poly.pdbx_strand_id
1 'polypeptide(L)'
;AQICLQRVAENFLSHELLSHKLGKKQLEDIYAMLDLNMPLPEAATRIGDENYWKRRTHAKHKNAQVEKHGMSWKQTFLELELQEALERVPITVEHGNPELEALKQQ
;
A
#
# COMPACT_ATOMS: atom_id res chain seq x y z
N ALA A 1 -11.13 -22.82 -16.40
CA ALA A 1 -10.32 -22.50 -15.20
C ALA A 1 -10.24 -21.00 -14.93
N GLN A 2 -10.09 -20.15 -15.95
CA GLN A 2 -9.88 -18.70 -15.82
C GLN A 2 -11.03 -17.94 -15.12
N ILE A 3 -12.29 -18.27 -15.43
CA ILE A 3 -13.48 -17.64 -14.81
C ILE A 3 -13.55 -17.92 -13.30
N CYS A 4 -13.16 -19.12 -12.86
CA CYS A 4 -13.16 -19.47 -11.44
C CYS A 4 -12.11 -18.66 -10.66
N LEU A 5 -10.92 -18.48 -11.25
CA LEU A 5 -9.84 -17.70 -10.64
C LEU A 5 -10.21 -16.21 -10.54
N GLN A 6 -10.88 -15.66 -11.55
CA GLN A 6 -11.37 -14.29 -11.52
C GLN A 6 -12.41 -14.07 -10.42
N ARG A 7 -13.38 -14.98 -10.29
CA ARG A 7 -14.36 -14.93 -9.18
C ARG A 7 -13.70 -15.08 -7.81
N VAL A 8 -12.67 -15.89 -7.70
CA VAL A 8 -11.88 -16.02 -6.46
C VAL A 8 -11.10 -14.75 -6.17
N ALA A 9 -10.52 -14.09 -7.18
CA ALA A 9 -9.83 -12.80 -7.03
C ALA A 9 -10.80 -11.70 -6.55
N GLU A 10 -12.01 -11.64 -7.13
CA GLU A 10 -13.07 -10.70 -6.71
C GLU A 10 -13.52 -10.96 -5.26
N ASN A 11 -13.61 -12.23 -4.84
CA ASN A 11 -14.04 -12.62 -3.49
C ASN A 11 -12.89 -12.83 -2.50
N PHE A 12 -11.65 -12.58 -2.91
CA PHE A 12 -10.45 -12.81 -2.08
C PHE A 12 -10.49 -11.97 -0.81
N LEU A 13 -11.09 -10.78 -0.90
CA LEU A 13 -11.33 -9.89 0.23
C LEU A 13 -12.40 -10.39 1.19
N SER A 14 -13.35 -11.20 0.73
CA SER A 14 -14.48 -11.65 1.55
C SER A 14 -14.16 -12.91 2.37
N HIS A 15 -13.12 -13.67 2.00
CA HIS A 15 -12.82 -14.96 2.61
C HIS A 15 -11.36 -15.02 3.09
N GLU A 16 -11.14 -14.80 4.39
CA GLU A 16 -9.83 -14.87 5.07
C GLU A 16 -9.12 -16.22 4.89
N LEU A 17 -9.87 -17.27 4.56
CA LEU A 17 -9.38 -18.65 4.56
C LEU A 17 -8.90 -19.13 3.17
N LEU A 18 -8.99 -18.32 2.12
CA LEU A 18 -8.64 -18.79 0.78
C LEU A 18 -7.13 -18.92 0.58
N SER A 19 -6.34 -18.01 1.13
CA SER A 19 -4.88 -17.97 0.94
C SER A 19 -4.15 -19.22 1.46
N HIS A 20 -4.65 -19.84 2.54
CA HIS A 20 -4.04 -21.05 3.10
C HIS A 20 -4.55 -22.36 2.50
N LYS A 21 -5.67 -22.34 1.75
CA LYS A 21 -6.23 -23.52 1.07
C LYS A 21 -5.73 -23.70 -0.35
N LEU A 22 -5.10 -22.66 -0.92
CA LEU A 22 -4.64 -22.64 -2.29
C LEU A 22 -3.17 -23.06 -2.38
N GLY A 23 -2.83 -23.83 -3.42
CA GLY A 23 -1.43 -24.14 -3.71
C GLY A 23 -0.67 -22.88 -4.13
N LYS A 24 0.63 -22.82 -3.83
CA LYS A 24 1.50 -21.65 -4.10
C LYS A 24 1.34 -21.09 -5.52
N LYS A 25 1.35 -21.96 -6.53
CA LYS A 25 1.21 -21.57 -7.94
C LYS A 25 -0.15 -20.94 -8.26
N GLN A 26 -1.23 -21.48 -7.70
CA GLN A 26 -2.58 -20.93 -7.90
C GLN A 26 -2.73 -19.58 -7.19
N LEU A 27 -2.08 -19.43 -6.03
CA LEU A 27 -2.07 -18.18 -5.28
C LEU A 27 -1.30 -17.09 -6.04
N GLU A 28 -0.15 -17.42 -6.64
CA GLU A 28 0.60 -16.52 -7.53
C GLU A 28 -0.24 -16.08 -8.73
N ASP A 29 -0.95 -17.01 -9.39
CA ASP A 29 -1.87 -16.68 -10.49
C ASP A 29 -3.01 -15.74 -10.02
N ILE A 30 -3.57 -15.98 -8.83
CA ILE A 30 -4.62 -15.11 -8.25
C ILE A 30 -4.06 -13.73 -7.97
N TYR A 31 -2.91 -13.62 -7.31
CA TYR A 31 -2.26 -12.33 -7.04
C TYR A 31 -1.96 -11.57 -8.33
N ALA A 32 -1.56 -12.26 -9.40
CA ALA A 32 -1.37 -11.65 -10.71
C ALA A 32 -2.67 -11.08 -11.31
N MET A 33 -3.82 -11.64 -10.98
CA MET A 33 -5.14 -11.19 -11.46
C MET A 33 -5.85 -10.20 -10.53
N LEU A 34 -5.32 -9.95 -9.32
CA LEU A 34 -5.93 -9.01 -8.38
C LEU A 34 -5.93 -7.58 -8.93
N ASP A 35 -7.01 -6.86 -8.61
CA ASP A 35 -7.12 -5.43 -8.88
C ASP A 35 -6.11 -4.64 -8.03
N LEU A 36 -5.45 -3.67 -8.67
CA LEU A 36 -4.51 -2.77 -8.03
C LEU A 36 -5.22 -1.62 -7.30
N ASN A 37 -6.49 -1.36 -7.61
CA ASN A 37 -7.28 -0.24 -7.05
C ASN A 37 -8.11 -0.61 -5.81
N MET A 38 -7.98 -1.83 -5.31
CA MET A 38 -8.69 -2.29 -4.12
C MET A 38 -8.35 -1.45 -2.86
N PRO A 39 -9.26 -1.33 -1.87
CA PRO A 39 -9.02 -0.56 -0.66
C PRO A 39 -7.73 -0.97 0.06
N LEU A 40 -6.91 0.03 0.43
CA LEU A 40 -5.59 -0.21 1.02
C LEU A 40 -5.62 -1.04 2.32
N PRO A 41 -6.52 -0.79 3.29
CA PRO A 41 -6.56 -1.59 4.53
C PRO A 41 -6.79 -3.08 4.26
N GLU A 42 -7.68 -3.39 3.32
CA GLU A 42 -8.02 -4.78 2.96
C GLU A 42 -6.87 -5.48 2.23
N ALA A 43 -6.23 -4.78 1.28
CA ALA A 43 -5.05 -5.29 0.61
C ALA A 43 -3.88 -5.50 1.57
N ALA A 44 -3.61 -4.53 2.45
CA ALA A 44 -2.51 -4.58 3.39
C ALA A 44 -2.65 -5.75 4.39
N THR A 45 -3.87 -6.05 4.83
CA THR A 45 -4.12 -7.18 5.75
C THR A 45 -3.98 -8.54 5.07
N ARG A 46 -4.45 -8.66 3.81
CA ARG A 46 -4.64 -9.98 3.17
C ARG A 46 -3.54 -10.35 2.17
N ILE A 47 -2.82 -9.39 1.62
CA ILE A 47 -1.83 -9.61 0.56
C ILE A 47 -0.42 -9.44 1.11
N GLY A 48 0.29 -10.58 1.16
CA GLY A 48 1.71 -10.64 1.47
C GLY A 48 2.62 -10.73 0.23
N ASP A 49 2.06 -10.74 -0.99
CA ASP A 49 2.83 -10.95 -2.21
C ASP A 49 3.56 -9.69 -2.69
N GLU A 50 4.89 -9.77 -2.72
CA GLU A 50 5.76 -8.67 -3.11
C GLU A 50 5.59 -8.28 -4.59
N ASN A 51 5.24 -9.22 -5.47
CA ASN A 51 5.01 -8.90 -6.89
C ASN A 51 3.74 -8.07 -7.09
N TYR A 52 2.67 -8.37 -6.36
CA TYR A 52 1.47 -7.54 -6.31
C TYR A 52 1.81 -6.11 -5.87
N TRP A 53 2.52 -5.95 -4.75
CA TRP A 53 2.90 -4.63 -4.25
C TRP A 53 3.83 -3.88 -5.20
N LYS A 54 4.75 -4.57 -5.87
CA LYS A 54 5.60 -3.98 -6.91
C LYS A 54 4.77 -3.41 -8.07
N ARG A 55 3.81 -4.19 -8.60
CA ARG A 55 2.93 -3.74 -9.67
C ARG A 55 2.05 -2.58 -9.24
N ARG A 56 1.47 -2.66 -8.04
CA ARG A 56 0.66 -1.59 -7.46
C ARG A 56 1.46 -0.30 -7.27
N THR A 57 2.70 -0.41 -6.79
CA THR A 57 3.62 0.72 -6.65
C THR A 57 3.93 1.34 -8.00
N HIS A 58 4.35 0.57 -9.01
CA HIS A 58 4.67 1.13 -10.32
C HIS A 58 3.45 1.71 -11.06
N ALA A 59 2.23 1.26 -10.76
CA ALA A 59 1.02 1.84 -11.32
C ALA A 59 0.82 3.31 -10.90
N LYS A 60 1.20 3.68 -9.67
CA LYS A 60 1.11 5.05 -9.13
C LYS A 60 2.44 5.81 -9.23
N HIS A 61 3.53 5.15 -8.87
CA HIS A 61 4.90 5.66 -8.74
C HIS A 61 5.87 4.86 -9.61
N LYS A 62 5.85 5.13 -10.92
CA LYS A 62 6.62 4.37 -11.94
C LYS A 62 8.12 4.24 -11.63
N ASN A 63 8.72 5.25 -11.01
CA ASN A 63 10.16 5.31 -10.73
C ASN A 63 10.54 4.96 -9.28
N ALA A 64 9.62 4.38 -8.51
CA ALA A 64 9.90 3.97 -7.13
C ALA A 64 11.04 2.93 -7.06
N GLN A 65 11.93 3.09 -6.09
CA GLN A 65 13.08 2.23 -5.86
C GLN A 65 12.94 1.54 -4.51
N VAL A 66 12.69 0.24 -4.50
CA VAL A 66 12.48 -0.56 -3.27
C VAL A 66 13.68 -0.51 -2.31
N GLU A 67 14.88 -0.30 -2.84
CA GLU A 67 16.13 -0.18 -2.08
C GLU A 67 16.13 1.00 -1.10
N LYS A 68 15.32 2.03 -1.37
CA LYS A 68 15.17 3.20 -0.50
C LYS A 68 14.18 2.97 0.65
N HIS A 69 13.47 1.85 0.65
CA HIS A 69 12.29 1.60 1.49
C HIS A 69 12.34 0.20 2.13
N GLY A 70 13.49 -0.19 2.68
CA GLY A 70 13.63 -1.42 3.47
C GLY A 70 13.58 -2.73 2.68
N MET A 71 13.72 -2.70 1.34
CA MET A 71 13.68 -3.88 0.46
C MET A 71 12.34 -4.64 0.47
N SER A 72 11.23 -3.98 0.84
CA SER A 72 9.86 -4.50 0.68
C SER A 72 9.02 -3.53 -0.15
N TRP A 73 8.42 -4.04 -1.22
CA TRP A 73 7.48 -3.29 -2.05
C TRP A 73 6.21 -2.95 -1.31
N LYS A 74 5.77 -3.79 -0.36
CA LYS A 74 4.65 -3.46 0.53
C LYS A 74 4.97 -2.23 1.37
N GLN A 75 6.14 -2.23 2.01
CA GLN A 75 6.61 -1.08 2.78
C GLN A 75 6.76 0.16 1.89
N THR A 76 7.40 0.02 0.73
CA THR A 76 7.57 1.09 -0.27
C THR A 76 6.24 1.76 -0.62
N PHE A 77 5.21 0.97 -0.95
CA PHE A 77 3.90 1.50 -1.29
C PHE A 77 3.29 2.27 -0.12
N LEU A 78 3.28 1.68 1.08
CA LEU A 78 2.68 2.29 2.26
C LEU A 78 3.37 3.59 2.67
N GLU A 79 4.70 3.65 2.59
CA GLU A 79 5.46 4.85 2.90
C GLU A 79 5.18 5.98 1.89
N LEU A 80 5.09 5.67 0.59
CA LEU A 80 4.74 6.64 -0.43
C LEU A 80 3.30 7.15 -0.28
N GLU A 81 2.34 6.25 0.00
CA GLU A 81 0.95 6.66 0.29
C GLU A 81 0.88 7.58 1.52
N LEU A 82 1.63 7.26 2.57
CA LEU A 82 1.70 8.09 3.77
C LEU A 82 2.33 9.44 3.48
N GLN A 83 3.43 9.48 2.73
CA GLN A 83 4.06 10.73 2.32
C GLN A 83 3.08 11.62 1.54
N GLU A 84 2.40 11.08 0.53
CA GLU A 84 1.41 11.84 -0.24
C GLU A 84 0.22 12.31 0.61
N ALA A 85 -0.20 11.49 1.58
CA ALA A 85 -1.24 11.89 2.52
C ALA A 85 -0.79 13.08 3.39
N LEU A 86 0.45 13.05 3.90
CA LEU A 86 1.03 14.13 4.69
C LEU A 86 1.24 15.40 3.87
N GLU A 87 1.69 15.30 2.62
CA GLU A 87 1.85 16.44 1.72
C GLU A 87 0.52 17.15 1.40
N ARG A 88 -0.60 16.43 1.47
CA ARG A 88 -1.95 17.00 1.30
C ARG A 88 -2.49 17.67 2.55
N VAL A 89 -1.91 17.40 3.73
CA VAL A 89 -2.32 18.08 4.96
C VAL A 89 -1.83 19.52 4.88
N PRO A 90 -2.72 20.52 4.90
CA PRO A 90 -2.28 21.91 4.92
C PRO A 90 -1.49 22.14 6.20
N ILE A 91 -0.28 22.68 6.06
CA ILE A 91 0.52 23.12 7.21
C ILE A 91 -0.16 24.37 7.75
N THR A 92 -1.10 24.20 8.68
CA THR A 92 -1.59 25.30 9.48
C THR A 92 -0.47 25.65 10.46
N VAL A 93 0.30 26.68 10.13
CA VAL A 93 1.30 27.31 11.00
C VAL A 93 0.59 28.03 12.16
N GLU A 94 -0.14 27.30 13.00
CA GLU A 94 -0.86 27.90 14.14
C GLU A 94 -0.07 27.75 15.44
N HIS A 95 1.09 27.09 15.40
CA HIS A 95 1.93 26.90 16.58
C HIS A 95 3.29 27.55 16.33
N GLY A 96 3.28 28.87 16.13
CA GLY A 96 4.40 29.68 16.57
C GLY A 96 4.54 29.42 18.07
N ASN A 97 5.63 28.79 18.50
CA ASN A 97 5.90 28.58 19.91
C ASN A 97 5.90 29.97 20.58
N PRO A 98 4.93 30.29 21.45
CA PRO A 98 4.81 31.64 22.02
C PRO A 98 6.05 32.01 22.83
N GLU A 99 6.77 31.03 23.38
CA GLU A 99 8.05 31.25 24.07
C GLU A 99 9.16 31.67 23.11
N LEU A 100 9.20 31.10 21.90
CA LEU A 100 10.21 31.43 20.89
C LEU A 100 9.97 32.83 20.29
N GLU A 101 8.71 33.25 20.16
CA GLU A 101 8.35 34.59 19.73
C GLU A 101 8.64 35.64 20.83
N ALA A 102 8.43 35.30 22.10
CA ALA A 102 8.79 36.15 23.23
C ALA A 102 10.31 36.40 23.33
N LEU A 103 11.13 35.40 22.97
CA LEU A 103 12.59 35.52 22.96
C LEU A 103 13.14 36.37 21.81
N LYS A 104 12.38 36.59 20.73
CA LYS A 104 12.78 37.46 19.61
C LYS A 104 12.59 38.96 19.92
N GLN A 105 11.87 39.30 21.00
CA GLN A 105 11.58 40.68 21.38
C GLN A 105 12.50 41.24 22.48
N GLN A 106 13.51 40.47 22.90
CA GLN A 106 14.62 40.92 23.77
C GLN A 106 15.88 41.16 22.95
#